data_AF-A0A8T1W2I8-F1
#
_entry.id   AF-A0A8T1W2I8-F1
#
_cell.length_a   1.000
_cell.length_b   1.000
_cell.length_c   1.000
_cell.angle_alpha   90.00
_cell.angle_beta   90.00
_cell.angle_gamma   90.00
#
_symmetry.space_group_name_H-M   'P 1'
#
loop_
_entity.id
_entity.type
_entity.pdbx_description
1 polymer ?
#
loop_
_entity_poly.entity_id
_entity_poly.type
_entity_poly.pdbx_seq_one_letter_code
_entity_poly.pdbx_strand_id
1 'polypeptide(L)'
;MRPSHLLVMIGAAVLVSSEALLTTTDSKQVKLSGVGVTSHQDSSQRLLRTHHAIDRDDEDGKDDEDDEDEERALTTSKMWTMKEKGMTATGYAKKLGIFSKMKSGMSPGEYMRFLNSHKYDKYRTYLNFLKENK
;
A
#
# COMPACT_ATOMS: atom_id res chain seq x y z
N MET A 1 -22.00 -33.88 -38.61
CA MET A 1 -20.95 -32.88 -38.92
C MET A 1 -19.75 -33.19 -38.06
N ARG A 2 -18.60 -33.45 -38.68
CA ARG A 2 -17.37 -33.92 -38.02
C ARG A 2 -16.57 -32.72 -37.50
N PRO A 3 -16.04 -32.74 -36.26
CA PRO A 3 -14.92 -31.89 -35.89
C PRO A 3 -13.63 -32.72 -36.00
N SER A 4 -12.87 -32.47 -37.04
CA SER A 4 -11.55 -33.05 -37.30
C SER A 4 -10.58 -31.92 -37.58
N HIS A 5 -9.74 -31.51 -36.62
CA HIS A 5 -8.48 -30.79 -36.81
C HIS A 5 -7.65 -31.00 -35.53
N LEU A 6 -6.63 -31.88 -35.55
CA LEU A 6 -5.23 -31.65 -35.93
C LEU A 6 -4.34 -31.32 -34.72
N LEU A 7 -3.33 -32.19 -34.53
CA LEU A 7 -2.24 -32.20 -33.56
C LEU A 7 -1.29 -30.99 -33.69
N VAL A 8 -0.35 -30.81 -32.74
CA VAL A 8 1.10 -30.41 -32.88
C VAL A 8 1.57 -29.70 -31.57
N MET A 9 2.29 -30.37 -30.65
CA MET A 9 3.76 -30.53 -30.44
C MET A 9 4.47 -29.48 -29.55
N ILE A 10 4.99 -29.98 -28.41
CA ILE A 10 6.34 -29.84 -27.81
C ILE A 10 6.97 -28.43 -27.57
N GLY A 11 7.16 -28.12 -26.28
CA GLY A 11 8.49 -28.04 -25.64
C GLY A 11 9.15 -26.68 -25.39
N ALA A 12 9.60 -26.45 -24.14
CA ALA A 12 10.89 -25.82 -23.81
C ALA A 12 11.14 -25.91 -22.28
N ALA A 13 12.18 -26.62 -21.86
CA ALA A 13 12.70 -26.59 -20.50
C ALA A 13 13.51 -25.29 -20.30
N VAL A 14 13.23 -24.53 -19.25
CA VAL A 14 14.02 -23.36 -18.88
C VAL A 14 14.98 -23.76 -17.75
N LEU A 15 16.26 -23.89 -18.08
CA LEU A 15 17.35 -23.94 -17.11
C LEU A 15 17.65 -22.52 -16.65
N VAL A 16 17.41 -22.21 -15.37
CA VAL A 16 17.87 -20.97 -14.74
C VAL A 16 19.12 -21.29 -13.93
N SER A 17 20.28 -20.89 -14.45
CA SER A 17 21.55 -20.84 -13.72
C SER A 17 21.48 -19.74 -12.67
N SER A 18 21.74 -20.07 -11.40
CA SER A 18 21.91 -19.08 -10.32
C SER A 18 23.40 -18.87 -10.08
N GLU A 19 23.92 -17.73 -10.54
CA GLU A 19 25.20 -17.20 -10.11
C GLU A 19 24.96 -15.86 -9.41
N ALA A 20 25.17 -15.80 -8.09
CA ALA A 20 25.34 -14.53 -7.38
C ALA A 20 26.05 -14.76 -6.04
N LEU A 21 27.37 -14.85 -6.17
CA LEU A 21 28.41 -14.36 -5.27
C LEU A 21 27.93 -13.21 -4.35
N LEU A 22 27.92 -13.41 -3.03
CA LEU A 22 27.89 -12.31 -2.06
C LEU A 22 28.99 -12.50 -1.02
N THR A 23 30.07 -11.76 -1.26
CA THR A 23 31.16 -11.48 -0.33
C THR A 23 30.62 -10.75 0.90
N THR A 24 30.66 -11.40 2.05
CA THR A 24 30.48 -10.72 3.35
C THR A 24 31.85 -10.28 3.84
N THR A 25 32.24 -9.07 3.43
CA THR A 25 33.41 -8.37 3.97
C THR A 25 32.98 -7.46 5.12
N ASP A 26 33.75 -7.57 6.20
CA ASP A 26 33.95 -6.63 7.29
C ASP A 26 32.97 -6.65 8.48
N SER A 27 33.30 -7.51 9.45
CA SER A 27 32.82 -7.39 10.82
C SER A 27 33.85 -6.64 11.67
N LYS A 28 33.59 -5.33 11.79
CA LYS A 28 33.96 -4.39 12.87
C LYS A 28 34.58 -5.04 14.12
N GLN A 29 35.80 -4.62 14.48
CA GLN A 29 36.33 -4.75 15.83
C GLN A 29 36.82 -3.40 16.38
N VAL A 30 36.08 -2.94 17.40
CA VAL A 30 36.53 -2.36 18.67
C VAL A 30 37.69 -1.34 18.64
N LYS A 31 37.38 -0.10 19.07
CA LYS A 31 38.19 0.60 20.07
C LYS A 31 37.36 1.63 20.84
N LEU A 32 37.04 1.26 22.08
CA LEU A 32 36.64 2.16 23.15
C LEU A 32 37.90 2.79 23.77
N SER A 33 37.70 3.92 24.46
CA SER A 33 38.62 4.64 25.35
C SER A 33 39.33 5.84 24.73
N GLY A 34 39.04 7.01 25.29
CA GLY A 34 39.70 8.28 25.01
C GLY A 34 39.00 9.44 25.72
N VAL A 35 38.89 9.37 27.05
CA VAL A 35 38.46 10.48 27.91
C VAL A 35 39.43 11.65 27.72
N GLY A 36 38.89 12.82 27.34
CA GLY A 36 39.60 14.09 27.26
C GLY A 36 38.68 15.21 27.72
N VAL A 37 38.87 15.65 28.95
CA VAL A 37 38.24 16.79 29.61
C VAL A 37 38.51 18.07 28.80
N THR A 38 37.49 18.89 28.53
CA THR A 38 37.50 20.35 28.78
C THR A 38 36.16 20.99 28.39
N SER A 39 35.63 21.76 29.34
CA SER A 39 34.73 22.91 29.20
C SER A 39 34.40 23.39 27.78
N HIS A 40 33.14 23.24 27.36
CA HIS A 40 32.39 24.39 26.88
C HIS A 40 30.89 24.19 27.06
N GLN A 41 30.33 25.11 27.82
CA GLN A 41 28.93 25.48 27.87
C GLN A 41 28.40 25.67 26.44
N ASP A 42 27.55 24.75 26.00
CA ASP A 42 26.54 25.00 24.98
C ASP A 42 25.37 24.06 25.27
N SER A 43 24.38 24.61 25.98
CA SER A 43 23.04 24.06 25.99
C SER A 43 22.55 24.04 24.54
N SER A 44 22.78 22.93 23.86
CA SER A 44 22.23 22.70 22.53
C SER A 44 20.72 22.65 22.68
N GLN A 45 20.09 23.81 22.53
CA GLN A 45 18.66 23.99 22.54
C GLN A 45 18.11 23.06 21.46
N ARG A 46 17.52 21.95 21.90
CA ARG A 46 16.76 21.06 21.04
C ARG A 46 15.53 21.85 20.60
N LEU A 47 15.66 22.65 19.55
CA LEU A 47 14.55 23.40 18.98
C LEU A 47 13.52 22.36 18.49
N LEU A 48 12.45 22.19 19.26
CA LEU A 48 11.27 21.46 18.84
C LEU A 48 10.76 22.12 17.56
N ARG A 49 10.73 21.34 16.49
CA ARG A 49 10.21 21.78 15.19
C ARG A 49 8.72 22.02 15.34
N THR A 50 8.31 23.28 15.43
CA THR A 50 6.90 23.67 15.42
C THR A 50 6.33 23.40 14.03
N HIS A 51 5.40 22.47 13.92
CA HIS A 51 4.59 22.31 12.71
C HIS A 51 3.45 23.33 12.77
N HIS A 52 3.45 24.29 11.84
CA HIS A 52 2.28 25.13 11.61
C HIS A 52 1.19 24.23 11.05
N ALA A 53 0.11 24.03 11.81
CA ALA A 53 -1.15 23.61 11.21
C ALA A 53 -1.61 24.79 10.34
N ILE A 54 -1.73 24.55 9.03
CA ILE A 54 -2.50 25.42 8.18
C ILE A 54 -3.93 24.91 8.35
N ASP A 55 -4.72 25.59 9.17
CA ASP A 55 -6.18 25.54 9.04
C ASP A 55 -6.49 26.03 7.62
N ARG A 56 -6.69 25.07 6.72
CA ARG A 56 -7.55 25.30 5.57
C ARG A 56 -8.91 24.75 5.95
N ASP A 57 -9.67 25.61 6.60
CA ASP A 57 -11.11 25.72 6.31
C ASP A 57 -11.21 25.94 4.80
N ASP A 58 -11.47 24.85 4.08
CA ASP A 58 -12.18 24.89 2.81
C ASP A 58 -13.29 23.84 2.93
N GLU A 59 -14.47 24.38 3.21
CA GLU A 59 -15.78 23.76 3.16
C GLU A 59 -15.93 22.96 1.86
N ASP A 60 -16.38 21.70 1.96
CA ASP A 60 -17.49 21.14 1.17
C ASP A 60 -17.45 19.61 1.13
N GLY A 61 -18.42 19.00 1.81
CA GLY A 61 -18.67 17.56 1.74
C GLY A 61 -19.39 17.03 2.97
N LYS A 62 -20.55 17.61 3.29
CA LYS A 62 -21.51 16.97 4.19
C LYS A 62 -22.03 15.68 3.57
N ASP A 63 -22.42 14.78 4.48
CA ASP A 63 -23.09 13.49 4.30
C ASP A 63 -22.17 12.33 3.94
N ASP A 64 -21.80 11.59 4.99
CA ASP A 64 -22.01 10.13 5.01
C ASP A 64 -22.07 9.72 6.49
N GLU A 65 -23.28 9.79 7.06
CA GLU A 65 -23.66 9.03 8.24
C GLU A 65 -23.58 7.54 7.89
N ASP A 66 -22.44 6.92 8.16
CA ASP A 66 -22.29 5.48 8.42
C ASP A 66 -20.80 5.23 8.72
N ASP A 67 -20.37 5.60 9.92
CA ASP A 67 -19.10 5.18 10.53
C ASP A 67 -19.14 3.65 10.84
N GLU A 68 -19.47 2.81 9.84
CA GLU A 68 -19.23 1.35 9.84
C GLU A 68 -17.72 1.03 9.64
N ASP A 69 -16.84 2.01 9.87
CA ASP A 69 -15.42 1.97 9.55
C ASP A 69 -14.53 1.53 10.73
N GLU A 70 -15.11 1.12 11.85
CA GLU A 70 -14.34 0.57 12.99
C GLU A 70 -13.71 -0.79 12.67
N GLU A 71 -14.22 -1.54 11.68
CA GLU A 71 -13.57 -2.78 11.28
C GLU A 71 -12.32 -2.52 10.42
N ARG A 72 -11.16 -2.81 11.03
CA ARG A 72 -9.84 -2.81 10.38
C ARG A 72 -9.72 -3.79 9.22
N ALA A 73 -10.64 -4.73 9.00
CA ALA A 73 -10.54 -5.66 7.89
C ALA A 73 -11.92 -5.85 7.24
N LEU A 74 -11.95 -5.94 5.91
CA LEU A 74 -13.16 -6.27 5.18
C LEU A 74 -13.39 -7.78 5.28
N THR A 75 -14.45 -8.19 5.98
CA THR A 75 -14.78 -9.61 6.17
C THR A 75 -15.37 -10.23 4.90
N THR A 76 -15.15 -11.54 4.70
CA THR A 76 -15.66 -12.28 3.54
C THR A 76 -17.18 -12.26 3.43
N SER A 77 -17.89 -12.29 4.56
CA SER A 77 -19.36 -12.18 4.59
C SER A 77 -19.82 -10.82 4.04
N LYS A 78 -19.20 -9.71 4.47
CA LYS A 78 -19.50 -8.37 3.96
C LYS A 78 -19.23 -8.26 2.46
N MET A 79 -18.15 -8.87 1.97
CA MET A 79 -17.84 -8.93 0.53
C MET A 79 -18.89 -9.69 -0.27
N TRP A 80 -19.38 -10.83 0.21
CA TRP A 80 -20.47 -11.57 -0.43
C TRP A 80 -21.75 -10.74 -0.50
N THR A 81 -22.16 -10.13 0.61
CA THR A 81 -23.35 -9.25 0.63
C THR A 81 -23.21 -8.09 -0.33
N MET A 82 -22.03 -7.47 -0.42
CA MET A 82 -21.77 -6.41 -1.39
C MET A 82 -21.90 -6.92 -2.83
N LYS A 83 -21.34 -8.10 -3.15
CA LYS A 83 -21.45 -8.71 -4.48
C LYS A 83 -22.90 -9.04 -4.85
N GLU A 84 -23.67 -9.63 -3.94
CA GLU A 84 -25.09 -9.94 -4.14
C GLU A 84 -25.92 -8.68 -4.40
N LYS A 85 -25.58 -7.57 -3.75
CA LYS A 85 -26.15 -6.24 -4.01
C LYS A 85 -25.69 -5.62 -5.34
N GLY A 86 -24.88 -6.31 -6.14
CA GLY A 86 -24.35 -5.81 -7.41
C GLY A 86 -23.27 -4.73 -7.25
N MET A 87 -22.61 -4.63 -6.09
CA MET A 87 -21.58 -3.63 -5.85
C MET A 87 -20.37 -3.90 -6.74
N THR A 88 -20.13 -3.02 -7.71
CA THR A 88 -18.95 -3.09 -8.57
C THR A 88 -17.70 -2.61 -7.85
N ALA A 89 -16.51 -2.99 -8.34
CA ALA A 89 -15.25 -2.46 -7.82
C ALA A 89 -15.23 -0.92 -7.85
N THR A 90 -15.72 -0.31 -8.92
CA THR A 90 -15.84 1.15 -9.05
C THR A 90 -16.82 1.73 -8.04
N GLY A 91 -17.98 1.10 -7.83
CA GLY A 91 -18.95 1.50 -6.81
C GLY A 91 -18.34 1.48 -5.42
N TYR A 92 -17.56 0.44 -5.11
CA TYR A 92 -16.87 0.35 -3.83
C TYR A 92 -15.75 1.38 -3.67
N ALA A 93 -14.97 1.65 -4.73
CA ALA A 93 -13.98 2.73 -4.70
C ALA A 93 -14.61 4.11 -4.47
N LYS A 94 -15.82 4.34 -4.99
CA LYS A 94 -16.60 5.55 -4.70
C LYS A 94 -17.07 5.59 -3.25
N LYS A 95 -17.63 4.47 -2.74
CA LYS A 95 -18.03 4.34 -1.32
C LYS A 95 -16.87 4.62 -0.36
N LEU A 96 -15.65 4.20 -0.72
CA LEU A 96 -14.45 4.47 0.08
C LEU A 96 -13.88 5.89 -0.09
N GLY A 97 -14.43 6.71 -1.00
CA GLY A 97 -13.92 8.05 -1.31
C GLY A 97 -12.54 8.06 -1.98
N ILE A 98 -12.10 6.93 -2.56
CA ILE A 98 -10.78 6.82 -3.20
C ILE A 98 -10.84 6.90 -4.73
N PHE A 99 -12.03 6.86 -5.32
CA PHE A 99 -12.21 6.84 -6.76
C PHE A 99 -11.53 8.01 -7.48
N SER A 100 -11.69 9.23 -6.96
CA SER A 100 -11.07 10.43 -7.53
C SER A 100 -9.54 10.38 -7.40
N LYS A 101 -9.03 9.89 -6.27
CA LYS A 101 -7.58 9.72 -6.06
C LYS A 101 -7.00 8.75 -7.09
N MET A 102 -7.65 7.60 -7.32
CA MET A 102 -7.20 6.63 -8.33
C MET A 102 -7.12 7.19 -9.75
N LYS A 103 -7.95 8.19 -10.08
CA LYS A 103 -7.95 8.85 -11.39
C LYS A 103 -6.99 10.04 -11.48
N SER A 104 -6.58 10.59 -10.34
CA SER A 104 -5.68 11.74 -10.28
C SER A 104 -4.24 11.36 -10.62
N GLY A 105 -3.51 12.28 -11.26
CA GLY A 105 -2.07 12.17 -11.41
C GLY A 105 -1.37 12.50 -10.11
N MET A 106 -1.30 11.53 -9.19
CA MET A 106 -0.53 11.66 -7.94
C MET A 106 0.98 11.72 -8.21
N SER A 107 1.69 12.49 -7.38
CA SER A 107 3.15 12.39 -7.34
C SER A 107 3.58 10.98 -6.87
N PRO A 108 4.82 10.54 -7.16
CA PRO A 108 5.28 9.22 -6.73
C PRO A 108 5.17 8.99 -5.21
N GLY A 109 5.44 10.02 -4.39
CA GLY A 109 5.34 9.92 -2.94
C GLY A 109 3.90 9.80 -2.43
N GLU A 110 2.96 10.56 -3.01
CA GLU A 110 1.54 10.47 -2.69
C GLU A 110 0.96 9.14 -3.12
N TYR A 111 1.36 8.65 -4.29
CA TYR A 111 0.95 7.34 -4.78
C TYR A 111 1.36 6.22 -3.81
N MET A 112 2.60 6.24 -3.31
CA MET A 112 3.05 5.26 -2.32
C MET A 112 2.26 5.35 -1.01
N ARG A 113 1.93 6.56 -0.53
CA ARG A 113 1.08 6.72 0.65
C ARG A 113 -0.34 6.22 0.41
N PHE A 114 -0.88 6.45 -0.79
CA PHE A 114 -2.19 5.97 -1.20
C PHE A 114 -2.24 4.44 -1.24
N LEU A 115 -1.23 3.78 -1.82
CA LEU A 115 -1.13 2.32 -1.86
C LEU A 115 -1.04 1.68 -0.46
N ASN A 116 -0.47 2.39 0.51
CA ASN A 116 -0.39 1.94 1.90
C ASN A 116 -1.59 2.36 2.75
N SER A 117 -2.60 3.01 2.17
CA SER A 117 -3.78 3.44 2.91
C SER A 117 -4.74 2.27 3.17
N HIS A 118 -5.37 2.30 4.34
CA HIS A 118 -6.35 1.29 4.75
C HIS A 118 -7.53 1.17 3.76
N LYS A 119 -7.99 2.31 3.23
CA LYS A 119 -9.05 2.38 2.23
C LYS A 119 -8.64 1.67 0.94
N TYR A 120 -7.41 1.86 0.47
CA TYR A 120 -6.92 1.16 -0.72
C TYR A 120 -6.79 -0.35 -0.47
N ASP A 121 -6.38 -0.77 0.72
CA ASP A 121 -6.28 -2.18 1.07
C ASP A 121 -7.67 -2.88 1.10
N LYS A 122 -8.68 -2.23 1.69
CA LYS A 122 -10.09 -2.68 1.59
C LYS A 122 -10.53 -2.82 0.14
N TYR A 123 -10.25 -1.82 -0.70
CA TYR A 123 -10.59 -1.84 -2.13
C TYR A 123 -9.90 -3.00 -2.87
N ARG A 124 -8.59 -3.19 -2.66
CA ARG A 124 -7.80 -4.25 -3.28
C ARG A 124 -8.33 -5.63 -2.88
N THR A 125 -8.68 -5.80 -1.61
CA THR A 125 -9.25 -7.03 -1.08
C THR A 125 -10.57 -7.38 -1.79
N TYR A 126 -11.49 -6.41 -1.88
CA TYR A 126 -12.75 -6.62 -2.59
C TYR A 126 -12.56 -6.86 -4.09
N LEU A 127 -11.63 -6.15 -4.73
CA LEU A 127 -11.30 -6.34 -6.15
C LEU A 127 -10.81 -7.77 -6.43
N ASN A 128 -9.97 -8.33 -5.55
CA ASN A 128 -9.51 -9.70 -5.68
C ASN A 128 -10.66 -10.70 -5.47
N PHE A 129 -11.48 -10.48 -4.45
CA PHE A 129 -12.67 -11.28 -4.20
C PHE A 129 -13.60 -11.36 -5.43
N LEU A 130 -13.86 -10.22 -6.10
CA LEU A 130 -14.66 -10.19 -7.33
C LEU A 130 -14.03 -10.94 -8.50
N LYS A 131 -12.69 -10.98 -8.59
CA LYS A 131 -11.98 -11.71 -9.65
C LYS A 131 -12.04 -13.23 -9.44
N GLU A 132 -11.97 -13.66 -8.19
CA GLU A 132 -12.01 -15.07 -7.80
C GLU A 132 -13.44 -15.63 -7.87
N ASN A 133 -14.45 -14.80 -7.66
CA ASN A 133 -15.85 -15.20 -7.57
C ASN A 133 -16.69 -14.64 -8.72
N LYS A 134 -16.23 -14.75 -9.98
CA LYS A 134 -16.97 -14.28 -11.16
C LYS A 134 -18.28 -15.02 -11.40
#